data_AF-A0A3L7YJZ0-F1
#
_entry.id   AF-A0A3L7YJZ0-F1
#
_cell.length_a   1.000
_cell.length_b   1.000
_cell.length_c   1.000
_cell.angle_alpha   90.00
_cell.angle_beta   90.00
_cell.angle_gamma   90.00
#
_symmetry.space_group_name_H-M   'P 1'
#
loop_
_entity.id
_entity.type
_entity.pdbx_description
1 polymer ?
#
loop_
_entity_poly.entity_id
_entity_poly.type
_entity_poly.pdbx_seq_one_letter_code
_entity_poly.pdbx_strand_id
1 'polypeptide(L)'
;MWIAHRIASAVVSRILVVYAALALLYLLLPIFMVALFSFNDPIGRSNYSWSSFTFDNWLTLFRDPTLVKAVGTSLRIALVSTIIATTIGTLMAMALVRYRFRFRKAIDLFVFLPLATPEIVLGASLLTLFVTLQIPLGELTLIL
;
A
#
# COMPACT_ATOMS: atom_id res chain seq x y z
N MET A 1 -36.87 21.29 28.08
CA MET A 1 -35.61 21.64 27.38
C MET A 1 -34.64 20.45 27.24
N TRP A 2 -34.46 19.62 28.28
CA TRP A 2 -33.52 18.47 28.29
C TRP A 2 -33.85 17.32 27.30
N ILE A 3 -35.13 16.98 27.11
CA ILE A 3 -35.55 15.86 26.23
C ILE A 3 -35.32 16.16 24.75
N ALA A 4 -35.59 17.40 24.30
CA ALA A 4 -35.38 17.82 22.92
C ALA A 4 -33.89 17.76 22.53
N HIS A 5 -32.99 18.10 23.44
CA HIS A 5 -31.55 18.00 23.22
C HIS A 5 -31.09 16.54 23.06
N ARG A 6 -31.63 15.63 23.88
CA ARG A 6 -31.30 14.19 23.82
C ARG A 6 -31.79 13.51 22.54
N ILE A 7 -32.95 13.91 22.04
CA ILE A 7 -33.49 13.42 20.77
C ILE A 7 -32.68 13.98 19.60
N ALA A 8 -32.36 15.28 19.62
CA ALA A 8 -31.51 15.89 18.60
C ALA A 8 -30.13 15.24 18.54
N SER A 9 -29.49 14.96 19.68
CA SER A 9 -28.19 14.26 19.70
C SER A 9 -28.27 12.83 19.15
N ALA A 10 -29.37 12.12 19.42
CA ALA A 10 -29.58 10.76 18.91
C ALA A 10 -29.81 10.74 17.39
N VAL A 11 -30.55 11.72 16.86
CA VAL A 11 -30.79 11.87 15.42
C VAL A 11 -29.49 12.26 14.70
N VAL A 12 -28.75 13.23 15.22
CA VAL A 12 -27.45 13.65 14.67
C VAL A 12 -26.46 12.49 14.67
N SER A 13 -26.38 11.72 15.76
CA SER A 13 -25.52 10.52 15.81
C SER A 13 -25.89 9.50 14.73
N ARG A 14 -27.18 9.21 14.52
CA ARG A 14 -27.62 8.29 13.47
C ARG A 14 -27.29 8.79 12.07
N ILE A 15 -27.46 10.09 11.80
CA ILE A 15 -27.10 10.70 10.52
C ILE A 15 -25.58 10.58 10.28
N LEU A 16 -24.76 10.85 11.29
CA LEU A 16 -23.31 10.70 11.20
C LEU A 16 -22.90 9.25 10.92
N VAL A 17 -23.55 8.27 11.55
CA VAL A 17 -23.29 6.85 11.29
C VAL A 17 -23.65 6.47 9.85
N VAL A 18 -24.82 6.91 9.36
CA VAL A 18 -25.23 6.65 7.97
C VAL A 18 -24.26 7.31 6.99
N TYR A 19 -23.86 8.55 7.24
CA TYR A 19 -22.89 9.26 6.42
C TYR A 19 -21.53 8.55 6.40
N ALA A 20 -21.00 8.17 7.57
CA ALA A 20 -19.75 7.43 7.67
C ALA A 20 -19.83 6.07 6.97
N ALA A 21 -20.96 5.36 7.09
CA ALA A 21 -21.19 4.10 6.40
C ALA A 21 -21.23 4.28 4.87
N LEU A 22 -21.88 5.32 4.36
CA LEU A 22 -21.90 5.64 2.93
C LEU A 22 -20.52 6.03 2.41
N ALA A 23 -19.76 6.83 3.19
CA ALA A 23 -18.39 7.20 2.84
C ALA A 23 -17.47 5.96 2.79
N LEU A 24 -17.60 5.06 3.78
CA LEU A 24 -16.87 3.80 3.80
C LEU A 24 -17.27 2.91 2.61
N LEU A 25 -18.56 2.79 2.32
CA LEU A 25 -19.06 2.01 1.18
C LEU A 25 -18.51 2.55 -0.14
N TYR A 26 -18.52 3.88 -0.33
CA TYR A 26 -17.95 4.52 -1.50
C TYR A 26 -16.45 4.24 -1.65
N LEU A 27 -15.69 4.30 -0.55
CA LEU A 27 -14.26 3.98 -0.54
C LEU A 27 -13.98 2.51 -0.84
N LEU A 28 -14.83 1.60 -0.38
CA LEU A 28 -14.70 0.16 -0.58
C LEU A 28 -15.27 -0.32 -1.93
N LEU A 29 -16.10 0.50 -2.59
CA LEU A 29 -16.71 0.17 -3.88
C LEU A 29 -15.71 -0.29 -4.95
N PRO A 30 -14.58 0.39 -5.21
CA PRO A 30 -13.60 -0.09 -6.20
C PRO A 30 -12.97 -1.43 -5.81
N ILE A 31 -12.71 -1.66 -4.52
CA ILE A 31 -12.16 -2.93 -4.01
C ILE A 31 -13.19 -4.04 -4.22
N PHE A 32 -14.46 -3.76 -3.92
CA PHE A 32 -15.57 -4.67 -4.18
C PHE A 32 -15.68 -5.01 -5.67
N MET A 33 -15.54 -4.03 -6.56
CA MET A 33 -15.54 -4.27 -8.01
C MET A 33 -14.39 -5.18 -8.44
N VAL A 34 -13.16 -4.94 -7.96
CA VAL A 34 -12.01 -5.83 -8.23
C VAL A 34 -12.28 -7.25 -7.74
N ALA A 35 -12.85 -7.39 -6.53
CA ALA A 35 -13.21 -8.70 -5.98
C ALA A 35 -14.29 -9.40 -6.83
N LEU A 36 -15.32 -8.67 -7.26
CA LEU A 36 -16.38 -9.20 -8.12
C LEU A 36 -15.82 -9.66 -9.47
N PHE A 37 -15.03 -8.81 -10.13
CA PHE A 37 -14.39 -9.11 -11.42
C PHE A 37 -13.33 -10.21 -11.34
N SER A 38 -12.86 -10.60 -10.14
CA SER A 38 -11.98 -11.77 -9.97
C SER A 38 -12.68 -13.09 -10.34
N PHE A 39 -14.01 -13.11 -10.26
CA PHE A 39 -14.85 -14.25 -10.64
C PHE A 39 -15.33 -14.17 -12.10
N ASN A 40 -14.87 -13.19 -12.88
CA ASN A 40 -15.24 -13.08 -14.29
C ASN A 40 -14.39 -14.02 -15.17
N ASP A 41 -15.00 -14.57 -16.21
CA ASP A 41 -14.35 -15.34 -17.27
C ASP A 41 -14.34 -14.54 -18.59
N PRO A 42 -13.40 -13.59 -18.77
CA PRO A 42 -13.36 -12.74 -19.95
C PRO A 42 -12.84 -13.51 -21.17
N ILE A 43 -13.42 -13.22 -22.34
CA ILE A 43 -12.90 -13.73 -23.62
C ILE A 43 -11.63 -12.93 -23.97
N GLY A 44 -10.47 -13.46 -23.61
CA GLY A 44 -9.15 -12.87 -23.88
C GLY A 44 -8.46 -12.31 -22.61
N ARG A 45 -7.53 -11.37 -22.78
CA ARG A 45 -6.72 -10.79 -21.68
C ARG A 45 -7.32 -9.53 -21.05
N SER A 46 -8.48 -9.10 -21.52
CA SER A 46 -9.07 -7.81 -21.19
C SER A 46 -10.32 -7.98 -20.33
N ASN A 47 -10.24 -7.65 -19.04
CA ASN A 47 -11.33 -7.81 -18.08
C ASN A 47 -12.15 -6.52 -17.87
N TYR A 48 -12.67 -5.93 -18.95
CA TYR A 48 -13.42 -4.66 -18.90
C TYR A 48 -14.94 -4.84 -18.90
N SER A 49 -15.43 -5.96 -19.42
CA SER A 49 -16.85 -6.29 -19.49
C SER A 49 -17.13 -7.59 -18.73
N TRP A 50 -18.24 -7.62 -18.00
CA TRP A 50 -18.72 -8.85 -17.37
C TRP A 50 -19.15 -9.84 -18.47
N SER A 51 -18.61 -11.06 -18.42
CA SER A 51 -18.87 -12.13 -19.38
C SER A 51 -19.63 -13.26 -18.70
N SER A 52 -18.95 -14.04 -17.86
CA SER A 52 -19.51 -15.21 -17.16
C SER A 52 -18.89 -15.36 -15.77
N PHE A 53 -19.62 -15.97 -14.85
CA PHE A 53 -19.10 -16.25 -13.50
C PHE A 53 -18.33 -17.59 -13.47
N THR A 54 -17.12 -17.59 -12.92
CA THR A 54 -16.28 -18.78 -12.75
C THR A 54 -15.52 -18.79 -11.42
N PHE A 55 -15.24 -19.99 -10.91
CA PHE A 55 -14.29 -20.24 -9.81
C PHE A 55 -12.92 -20.71 -10.29
N ASP A 56 -12.75 -20.95 -11.60
CA ASP A 56 -11.52 -21.52 -12.16
C ASP A 56 -10.31 -20.63 -11.91
N ASN A 57 -10.49 -19.31 -11.95
CA ASN A 57 -9.45 -18.34 -11.62
C ASN A 57 -8.86 -18.60 -10.23
N TRP A 58 -9.69 -18.97 -9.25
CA TRP A 58 -9.27 -19.26 -7.87
C TRP A 58 -8.69 -20.67 -7.70
N LEU A 59 -9.23 -21.66 -8.42
CA LEU A 59 -8.77 -23.05 -8.35
C LEU A 59 -7.43 -23.27 -9.07
N THR A 60 -7.14 -22.45 -10.09
CA THR A 60 -5.95 -22.57 -10.93
C THR A 60 -4.86 -21.55 -10.60
N LEU A 61 -5.05 -20.66 -9.60
CA LEU A 61 -4.07 -19.65 -9.17
C LEU A 61 -2.66 -20.22 -9.02
N PHE A 62 -2.54 -21.35 -8.34
CA PHE A 62 -1.25 -21.98 -8.04
C PHE A 62 -0.69 -22.81 -9.20
N ARG A 63 -1.44 -22.98 -10.29
CA ARG A 63 -0.98 -23.70 -11.48
C ARG A 63 -0.14 -22.82 -12.39
N ASP A 64 -0.22 -21.50 -12.27
CA ASP A 64 0.65 -20.58 -13.01
C ASP A 64 1.98 -20.40 -12.25
N PRO A 65 3.09 -21.00 -12.72
CA PRO A 65 4.39 -20.88 -12.06
C PRO A 65 4.91 -19.43 -12.05
N THR A 66 4.47 -18.60 -13.01
CA THR A 66 4.82 -17.18 -13.07
C THR A 66 4.18 -16.43 -11.92
N LEU A 67 2.89 -16.67 -11.67
CA LEU A 67 2.16 -16.04 -10.58
C LEU A 67 2.72 -16.47 -9.22
N VAL A 68 2.92 -17.78 -9.02
CA VAL A 68 3.46 -18.32 -7.76
C VAL A 68 4.86 -17.75 -7.48
N LYS A 69 5.72 -17.68 -8.50
CA LYS A 69 7.06 -17.09 -8.37
C LYS A 69 6.96 -15.59 -8.03
N ALA A 70 6.11 -14.83 -8.71
CA ALA A 70 5.95 -13.39 -8.48
C ALA A 70 5.46 -13.10 -7.05
N VAL A 71 4.48 -13.88 -6.54
CA VAL A 71 4.00 -13.77 -5.16
C VAL A 71 5.13 -14.09 -4.17
N GLY A 72 5.88 -15.17 -4.41
CA GLY A 72 7.01 -15.56 -3.56
C GLY A 72 8.11 -14.49 -3.49
N THR A 73 8.52 -13.96 -4.65
CA THR A 73 9.50 -12.86 -4.72
C THR A 73 8.98 -11.61 -4.00
N SER A 74 7.71 -11.23 -4.20
CA SER A 74 7.11 -10.06 -3.54
C SER A 74 7.10 -10.21 -2.02
N LEU A 75 6.70 -11.38 -1.51
CA LEU A 75 6.67 -11.65 -0.07
C LEU A 75 8.07 -11.62 0.53
N ARG A 76 9.06 -12.19 -0.16
CA ARG A 76 10.46 -12.17 0.27
C ARG A 76 10.99 -10.73 0.36
N ILE A 77 10.78 -9.93 -0.68
CA ILE A 77 11.20 -8.52 -0.73
C ILE A 77 10.52 -7.74 0.40
N ALA A 78 9.20 -7.89 0.56
CA ALA A 78 8.44 -7.19 1.58
C ALA A 78 8.93 -7.52 3.01
N LEU A 79 9.18 -8.79 3.31
CA LEU A 79 9.67 -9.21 4.63
C LEU A 79 11.06 -8.65 4.93
N VAL A 80 12.02 -8.81 4.00
CA VAL A 80 13.39 -8.32 4.20
C VAL A 80 13.42 -6.80 4.33
N SER A 81 12.72 -6.11 3.43
CA SER A 81 12.65 -4.63 3.44
C SER A 81 12.00 -4.11 4.71
N THR A 82 10.92 -4.74 5.19
CA THR A 82 10.25 -4.35 6.44
C THR A 82 11.19 -4.49 7.64
N ILE A 83 11.91 -5.61 7.75
CA ILE A 83 12.83 -5.84 8.87
C ILE A 83 13.95 -4.79 8.87
N ILE A 84 14.57 -4.55 7.71
CA ILE A 84 15.66 -3.57 7.59
C ILE A 84 15.15 -2.16 7.88
N ALA A 85 14.06 -1.74 7.22
CA ALA A 85 13.50 -0.39 7.35
C ALA A 85 13.00 -0.11 8.77
N THR A 86 12.31 -1.06 9.41
CA THR A 86 11.83 -0.88 10.79
C THR A 86 12.97 -0.86 11.79
N THR A 87 14.00 -1.70 11.61
CA THR A 87 15.17 -1.70 12.49
C THR A 87 15.91 -0.36 12.40
N ILE A 88 16.28 0.06 11.18
CA ILE A 88 16.98 1.33 10.96
C ILE A 88 16.12 2.52 11.42
N GLY A 89 14.85 2.54 11.02
CA GLY A 89 13.91 3.61 11.38
C GLY A 89 13.70 3.73 12.89
N THR A 90 13.58 2.60 13.60
CA THR A 90 13.44 2.61 15.07
C THR A 90 14.72 3.10 15.75
N LEU A 91 15.89 2.65 15.30
CA LEU A 91 17.18 3.13 15.82
C LEU A 91 17.36 4.62 15.58
N MET A 92 17.02 5.11 14.39
CA MET A 92 17.06 6.53 14.05
C MET A 92 16.08 7.36 14.89
N ALA A 93 14.83 6.90 15.04
CA ALA A 93 13.83 7.57 15.87
C ALA A 93 14.30 7.67 17.33
N MET A 94 14.84 6.59 17.88
CA MET A 94 15.42 6.60 19.24
C MET A 94 16.59 7.59 19.35
N ALA A 95 17.48 7.63 18.34
CA ALA A 95 18.62 8.55 18.32
C ALA A 95 18.17 10.03 18.30
N LEU A 96 17.21 10.37 17.45
CA LEU A 96 16.72 11.75 17.26
C LEU A 96 15.92 12.28 18.45
N VAL A 97 15.22 11.41 19.16
CA VAL A 97 14.40 11.75 20.34
C VAL A 97 15.26 11.84 21.60
N ARG A 98 16.20 10.89 21.81
CA ARG A 98 16.93 10.79 23.09
C ARG A 98 18.26 11.53 23.12
N TYR A 99 18.90 11.79 21.97
CA TYR A 99 20.23 12.39 21.93
C TYR A 99 20.24 13.75 21.21
N ARG A 100 21.11 14.65 21.67
CA ARG A 100 21.41 15.92 21.01
C ARG A 100 22.79 15.83 20.38
N PHE A 101 22.88 15.88 19.06
CA PHE A 101 24.13 15.79 18.30
C PHE A 101 24.15 16.80 17.14
N ARG A 102 25.35 17.16 16.67
CA ARG A 102 25.59 18.22 15.66
C ARG A 102 24.80 18.00 14.36
N PHE A 103 24.72 16.75 13.88
CA PHE A 103 24.09 16.39 12.60
C PHE A 103 22.57 16.15 12.67
N ARG A 104 21.92 16.39 13.81
CA ARG A 104 20.50 16.10 14.02
C ARG A 104 19.60 16.72 12.93
N LYS A 105 19.82 17.99 12.60
CA LYS A 105 19.04 18.69 11.56
C LYS A 105 19.21 18.08 10.16
N ALA A 106 20.40 17.58 9.84
CA ALA A 106 20.64 16.93 8.55
C ALA A 106 19.92 15.60 8.47
N ILE A 107 19.97 14.79 9.54
CA ILE A 107 19.23 13.51 9.60
C ILE A 107 17.72 13.75 9.58
N ASP A 108 17.20 14.74 10.33
CA ASP A 108 15.79 15.13 10.25
C ASP A 108 15.39 15.44 8.80
N LEU A 109 16.17 16.27 8.09
CA LEU A 109 15.92 16.59 6.68
C LEU A 109 15.96 15.35 5.78
N PHE A 110 16.93 14.45 5.97
CA PHE A 110 17.03 13.20 5.20
C PHE A 110 15.82 12.29 5.38
N VAL A 111 15.23 12.23 6.57
CA VAL A 111 14.00 11.46 6.83
C VAL A 111 12.79 12.11 6.17
N PHE A 112 12.72 13.44 6.16
CA PHE A 112 11.60 14.16 5.55
C PHE A 112 11.65 14.21 4.02
N LEU A 113 12.83 14.16 3.41
CA LEU A 113 13.00 14.25 1.96
C LEU A 113 12.16 13.19 1.21
N PRO A 114 12.28 11.88 1.52
CA PRO A 114 11.48 10.86 0.86
C PRO A 114 9.97 11.03 1.03
N LEU A 115 9.54 11.54 2.19
CA LEU A 115 8.13 11.78 2.52
C LEU A 115 7.53 12.95 1.72
N ALA A 116 8.37 13.91 1.33
CA ALA A 116 7.95 15.07 0.53
C ALA A 116 8.05 14.81 -0.97
N THR A 117 8.94 13.93 -1.41
CA THR A 117 9.12 13.60 -2.82
C THR A 117 8.03 12.66 -3.32
N PRO A 118 7.53 12.84 -4.55
CA PRO A 118 6.63 11.87 -5.16
C PRO A 118 7.32 10.50 -5.31
N GLU A 119 6.65 9.44 -4.87
CA GLU A 119 7.21 8.08 -4.87
C GLU A 119 7.68 7.63 -6.26
N ILE A 120 6.93 8.00 -7.30
CA ILE A 120 7.29 7.68 -8.69
C ILE A 120 8.61 8.34 -9.10
N VAL A 121 8.83 9.58 -8.67
CA VAL A 121 10.07 10.33 -8.95
C VAL A 121 11.26 9.69 -8.23
N LEU A 122 11.06 9.29 -6.97
CA LEU A 122 12.06 8.55 -6.20
C LEU A 122 12.45 7.24 -6.88
N GLY A 123 11.45 6.44 -7.27
CA GLY A 123 11.67 5.16 -7.95
C GLY A 123 12.42 5.32 -9.28
N ALA A 124 12.03 6.30 -10.11
CA ALA A 124 12.73 6.59 -11.35
C ALA A 124 14.18 7.07 -11.12
N SER A 125 14.41 7.84 -10.06
CA SER A 125 15.75 8.33 -9.69
C SER A 125 16.67 7.20 -9.22
N LEU A 126 16.14 6.28 -8.40
CA LEU A 126 16.87 5.09 -7.96
C LEU A 126 17.19 4.16 -9.13
N LEU A 127 16.23 3.95 -10.05
CA LEU A 127 16.48 3.19 -11.27
C LEU A 127 17.61 3.81 -12.10
N THR A 128 17.56 5.12 -12.30
CA THR A 128 18.61 5.86 -13.03
C THR A 128 19.96 5.70 -12.33
N LEU A 129 20.00 5.83 -11.01
CA LEU A 129 21.21 5.62 -10.20
C LEU A 129 21.80 4.22 -10.42
N PHE A 130 20.98 3.17 -10.33
CA PHE A 130 21.45 1.79 -10.49
C PHE A 130 21.99 1.54 -11.89
N VAL A 131 21.32 2.07 -12.92
CA VAL A 131 21.79 1.97 -14.32
C VAL A 131 23.09 2.73 -14.53
N THR A 132 23.19 3.96 -14.01
CA THR A 132 24.42 4.77 -14.11
C THR A 132 25.61 4.11 -13.40
N LEU A 133 25.36 3.47 -12.26
CA LEU A 133 26.39 2.73 -11.51
C LEU A 133 26.63 1.31 -12.05
N GLN A 134 25.97 0.92 -13.15
CA GLN A 134 26.04 -0.42 -13.76
C GLN A 134 25.71 -1.56 -12.77
N ILE A 135 24.85 -1.28 -11.79
CA ILE A 135 24.37 -2.28 -10.83
C ILE A 135 23.36 -3.18 -11.54
N PRO A 136 23.54 -4.51 -11.52
CA PRO A 136 22.59 -5.43 -12.16
C PRO A 136 21.22 -5.33 -11.49
N LEU A 137 20.19 -5.11 -12.30
CA LEU A 137 18.81 -5.02 -11.84
C LEU A 137 18.33 -6.41 -11.38
N GLY A 138 17.80 -6.49 -10.16
CA GLY A 138 17.35 -7.73 -9.57
C GLY A 138 16.65 -7.52 -8.21
N GLU A 139 16.52 -8.60 -7.43
CA GLU A 139 15.85 -8.54 -6.12
C GLU A 139 16.53 -7.54 -5.16
N LEU A 140 17.86 -7.39 -5.23
CA LEU A 140 18.61 -6.49 -4.36
C LEU A 140 18.29 -5.01 -4.64
N THR A 141 18.18 -4.61 -5.91
CA THR A 141 17.80 -3.23 -6.29
C THR A 141 16.33 -2.91 -6.00
N LEU A 142 15.50 -3.93 -5.71
CA LEU A 142 14.12 -3.74 -5.27
C LEU A 142 14.00 -3.62 -3.74
N ILE A 143 14.97 -4.18 -3.00
CA ILE A 143 15.03 -4.11 -1.53
C ILE A 143 15.68 -2.80 -1.05
N LEU A 144 16.67 -2.30 -1.79
CA LEU A 144 17.41 -1.07 -1.50
C LEU A 144 16.65 0.17 -1.97
#